data_AF-A0A151C0H8-F1
#
_entry.id   AF-A0A151C0H8-F1
#
_cell.length_a   1.000
_cell.length_b   1.000
_cell.length_c   1.000
_cell.angle_alpha   90.00
_cell.angle_beta   90.00
_cell.angle_gamma   90.00
#
_symmetry.space_group_name_H-M   'P 1'
#
loop_
_entity.id
_entity.type
_entity.pdbx_description
1 polymer ?
#
loop_
_entity_poly.entity_id
_entity_poly.type
_entity_poly.pdbx_seq_one_letter_code
_entity_poly.pdbx_strand_id
1 'polypeptide(L)'
;MKIKVNEDRNPSFPFDQLIAVFDTEEQARAAADQLAGQFPDIEDVDMLSGPEGVRIFDATGNAHGSRAHLVRGLQHAGSGVNELYLVDEALRGGRVMLRVPCKPSDAIAIADVATAHGGEMIAWFGRHSMINIPSA
;
A
#
# COMPACT_ATOMS: atom_id res chain seq x y z
N MET A 1 -5.81 9.23 -13.63
CA MET A 1 -5.03 8.27 -12.83
C MET A 1 -4.57 7.10 -13.69
N LYS A 2 -3.37 6.56 -13.46
CA LYS A 2 -2.84 5.34 -14.09
C LYS A 2 -2.59 4.28 -13.00
N ILE A 3 -2.83 3.01 -13.33
CA ILE A 3 -2.52 1.88 -12.46
C ILE A 3 -1.24 1.21 -12.96
N LYS A 4 -0.23 1.16 -12.09
CA LYS A 4 1.09 0.59 -12.38
C LYS A 4 1.21 -0.76 -11.70
N VAL A 5 1.37 -1.81 -12.49
CA VAL A 5 1.37 -3.19 -11.98
C VAL A 5 2.79 -3.66 -11.81
N ASN A 6 3.16 -4.07 -10.61
CA ASN A 6 4.48 -4.63 -10.30
C ASN A 6 5.66 -3.78 -10.81
N GLU A 7 5.50 -2.45 -10.79
CA GLU A 7 6.61 -1.55 -11.11
C GLU A 7 7.46 -1.31 -9.86
N ASP A 8 8.75 -1.64 -9.93
CA ASP A 8 9.74 -1.27 -8.90
C ASP A 8 10.09 0.22 -9.03
N ARG A 9 9.16 1.06 -8.57
CA ARG A 9 9.40 2.51 -8.44
C ARG A 9 10.17 2.72 -7.15
N ASN A 10 11.42 3.13 -7.24
CA ASN A 10 12.27 3.55 -6.11
C ASN A 10 12.01 5.02 -5.73
N PRO A 11 11.47 5.37 -4.53
CA PRO A 11 11.20 6.77 -4.21
C PRO A 11 11.34 7.08 -2.69
N SER A 12 12.53 7.13 -2.07
CA SER A 12 12.71 7.74 -0.71
C SER A 12 11.80 7.27 0.47
N PHE A 13 11.03 6.20 0.31
CA PHE A 13 10.17 5.47 1.26
C PHE A 13 9.03 6.22 2.03
N PRO A 14 7.89 5.53 2.33
CA PRO A 14 6.60 5.59 1.62
C PRO A 14 5.69 6.73 2.13
N PHE A 15 6.25 7.92 2.34
CA PHE A 15 5.49 8.95 3.05
C PHE A 15 4.35 9.48 2.20
N ASP A 16 3.25 9.79 2.88
CA ASP A 16 2.02 10.31 2.27
C ASP A 16 1.40 9.28 1.32
N GLN A 17 1.29 8.03 1.78
CA GLN A 17 0.68 6.92 1.03
C GLN A 17 -0.19 6.03 1.92
N LEU A 18 -1.29 5.56 1.36
CA LEU A 18 -2.15 4.52 1.94
C LEU A 18 -1.90 3.19 1.24
N ILE A 19 -1.86 2.11 2.02
CA ILE A 19 -1.89 0.73 1.52
C ILE A 19 -3.22 0.08 1.86
N ALA A 20 -3.68 -0.80 0.98
CA ALA A 20 -4.79 -1.70 1.24
C ALA A 20 -4.52 -3.04 0.53
N VAL A 21 -4.92 -4.15 1.14
CA VAL A 21 -4.79 -5.50 0.59
C VAL A 21 -6.18 -6.01 0.17
N PHE A 22 -6.25 -6.63 -0.99
CA PHE A 22 -7.45 -7.17 -1.60
C PHE A 22 -7.24 -8.66 -1.92
N ASP A 23 -8.32 -9.44 -1.95
CA ASP A 23 -8.22 -10.86 -2.30
C ASP A 23 -7.94 -11.06 -3.79
N THR A 24 -8.42 -10.16 -4.65
CA THR A 24 -8.28 -10.28 -6.11
C THR A 24 -7.83 -8.99 -6.79
N GLU A 25 -7.26 -9.11 -7.99
CA GLU A 25 -6.88 -7.96 -8.81
C GLU A 25 -8.10 -7.15 -9.26
N GLU A 26 -9.24 -7.81 -9.50
CA GLU A 26 -10.48 -7.13 -9.88
C GLU A 26 -10.98 -6.18 -8.79
N GLN A 27 -10.92 -6.59 -7.52
CA GLN A 27 -11.28 -5.74 -6.39
C GLN A 27 -10.36 -4.52 -6.29
N ALA A 28 -9.04 -4.74 -6.36
CA ALA A 28 -8.06 -3.66 -6.34
C ALA A 28 -8.24 -2.69 -7.52
N ARG A 29 -8.56 -3.21 -8.71
CA ARG A 29 -8.83 -2.41 -9.92
C ARG A 29 -10.10 -1.57 -9.76
N ALA A 30 -11.18 -2.17 -9.25
CA ALA A 30 -12.45 -1.48 -9.03
C ALA A 30 -12.29 -0.33 -8.01
N ALA A 31 -11.54 -0.57 -6.93
CA ALA A 31 -11.19 0.47 -5.96
C ALA A 31 -10.42 1.61 -6.63
N ALA A 32 -9.38 1.29 -7.41
CA ALA A 32 -8.60 2.29 -8.15
C ALA A 32 -9.47 3.10 -9.13
N ASP A 33 -10.33 2.45 -9.90
CA ASP A 33 -11.21 3.15 -10.85
C ASP A 33 -12.16 4.12 -10.15
N GLN A 34 -12.69 3.76 -8.96
CA GLN A 34 -13.49 4.68 -8.15
C GLN A 34 -12.66 5.84 -7.60
N LEU A 35 -11.44 5.57 -7.12
CA LEU A 35 -10.54 6.61 -6.63
C LEU A 35 -10.21 7.63 -7.72
N ALA A 36 -10.01 7.19 -8.97
CA ALA A 36 -9.75 8.07 -10.10
C ALA A 36 -10.88 9.09 -10.34
N GLY A 37 -12.13 8.72 -10.04
CA GLY A 37 -13.29 9.59 -10.18
C GLY A 37 -13.48 10.59 -9.04
N GLN A 38 -12.96 10.29 -7.85
CA GLN A 38 -13.16 11.08 -6.64
C GLN A 38 -11.95 11.94 -6.25
N PHE A 39 -10.74 11.49 -6.61
CA PHE A 39 -9.48 12.10 -6.22
C PHE A 39 -8.63 12.42 -7.47
N PRO A 40 -8.93 13.52 -8.19
CA PRO A 40 -8.28 13.84 -9.46
C PRO A 40 -6.78 14.16 -9.30
N ASP A 41 -6.34 14.53 -8.10
CA ASP A 41 -4.93 14.82 -7.77
C ASP A 41 -4.07 13.55 -7.68
N ILE A 42 -4.68 12.35 -7.66
CA ILE A 42 -3.96 11.07 -7.66
C ILE A 42 -3.63 10.70 -9.10
N GLU A 43 -2.39 10.94 -9.50
CA GLU A 43 -1.93 10.68 -10.86
C GLU A 43 -1.64 9.21 -11.13
N ASP A 44 -1.02 8.52 -10.17
CA ASP A 44 -0.58 7.14 -10.26
C ASP A 44 -0.95 6.37 -8.98
N VAL A 45 -1.39 5.13 -9.12
CA VAL A 45 -1.46 4.14 -8.03
C VAL A 45 -0.66 2.91 -8.43
N ASP A 46 -0.06 2.24 -7.46
CA ASP A 46 0.70 1.02 -7.69
C ASP A 46 -0.10 -0.19 -7.21
N MET A 47 -0.09 -1.26 -8.00
CA MET A 47 -0.71 -2.54 -7.68
C MET A 47 0.39 -3.60 -7.67
N LEU A 48 0.60 -4.24 -6.51
CA LEU A 48 1.57 -5.32 -6.36
C LEU A 48 0.83 -6.65 -6.22
N SER A 49 1.21 -7.63 -7.04
CA SER A 49 0.63 -8.97 -7.03
C SER A 49 1.66 -10.05 -7.37
N GLY A 50 1.41 -11.26 -6.86
CA GLY A 50 2.19 -12.45 -7.19
C GLY A 50 3.68 -12.37 -6.78
N PRO A 51 4.53 -13.28 -7.31
CA PRO A 51 5.94 -13.37 -6.91
C PRO A 51 6.73 -12.10 -7.18
N GLU A 52 6.35 -11.31 -8.18
CA GLU A 52 6.99 -10.03 -8.47
C GLU A 52 6.61 -8.96 -7.46
N GLY A 53 5.32 -8.82 -7.13
CA GLY A 53 4.86 -7.92 -6.08
C GLY A 53 5.50 -8.21 -4.73
N VAL A 54 5.63 -9.49 -4.35
CA VAL A 54 6.35 -9.92 -3.14
C VAL A 54 7.82 -9.46 -3.17
N ARG A 55 8.52 -9.64 -4.30
CA ARG A 55 9.91 -9.21 -4.45
C ARG A 55 10.07 -7.69 -4.39
N ILE A 56 9.09 -6.94 -4.88
CA ILE A 56 9.09 -5.47 -4.88
C ILE A 56 8.80 -4.93 -3.48
N PHE A 57 7.85 -5.55 -2.76
CA PHE A 57 7.48 -5.13 -1.41
C PHE A 57 8.61 -5.36 -0.39
N ASP A 58 9.32 -6.50 -0.46
CA ASP A 58 10.49 -6.88 0.37
C ASP A 58 10.37 -6.43 1.84
N ALA A 59 9.40 -6.99 2.57
CA ALA A 59 9.19 -6.67 3.99
C ALA A 59 10.38 -7.05 4.90
N THR A 60 11.34 -7.83 4.41
CA THR A 60 12.54 -8.24 5.17
C THR A 60 13.71 -7.27 5.01
N GLY A 61 13.68 -6.40 3.99
CA GLY A 61 14.76 -5.46 3.67
C GLY A 61 16.11 -6.13 3.35
N ASN A 62 16.11 -7.44 3.04
CA ASN A 62 17.32 -8.23 2.81
C ASN A 62 17.87 -8.06 1.39
N ALA A 63 17.12 -7.45 0.46
CA ALA A 63 17.67 -7.10 -0.84
C ALA A 63 18.60 -5.87 -0.72
N HIS A 64 19.86 -6.03 -1.12
CA HIS A 64 20.83 -4.94 -1.19
C HIS A 64 20.35 -3.84 -2.16
N GLY A 65 20.05 -2.65 -1.63
CA GLY A 65 19.59 -1.48 -2.38
C GLY A 65 18.68 -0.56 -1.55
N SER A 66 18.03 0.41 -2.19
CA SER A 66 17.06 1.37 -1.62
C SER A 66 15.88 0.75 -0.85
N ARG A 67 15.78 -0.58 -0.86
CA ARG A 67 14.77 -1.45 -0.23
C ARG A 67 14.94 -1.60 1.29
N ALA A 68 16.14 -1.38 1.83
CA ALA A 68 16.37 -1.43 3.29
C ALA A 68 15.74 -0.23 4.04
N HIS A 69 15.33 0.83 3.33
CA HIS A 69 14.69 2.00 3.94
C HIS A 69 13.22 1.73 4.34
N LEU A 70 12.57 0.74 3.70
CA LEU A 70 11.21 0.28 4.00
C LEU A 70 11.04 -0.02 5.50
N VAL A 71 11.76 -1.06 5.89
CA VAL A 71 11.66 -1.62 7.23
C VAL A 71 12.23 -0.65 8.26
N ARG A 72 13.28 0.12 7.90
CA ARG A 72 13.95 1.06 8.82
C ARG A 72 13.10 2.29 9.14
N GLY A 73 12.34 2.83 8.19
CA GLY A 73 11.45 3.97 8.42
C GLY A 73 10.32 3.61 9.39
N LEU A 74 9.74 2.41 9.24
CA LEU A 74 8.67 1.93 10.13
C LEU A 74 9.17 1.46 11.50
N GLN A 75 10.40 0.94 11.60
CA GLN A 75 11.02 0.64 12.90
C GLN A 75 11.06 1.89 13.80
N HIS A 76 11.17 3.09 13.22
CA HIS A 76 11.14 4.34 13.97
C HIS A 76 9.72 4.82 14.34
N ALA A 77 8.69 4.35 13.64
CA ALA A 77 7.28 4.69 13.89
C ALA A 77 6.63 3.82 15.00
N GLY A 78 7.38 2.88 15.60
CA GLY A 78 7.05 2.28 16.90
C GLY A 78 6.13 1.05 16.91
N SER A 79 5.50 0.66 15.79
CA SER A 79 4.64 -0.55 15.78
C SER A 79 4.42 -1.25 14.42
N GLY A 80 4.66 -0.60 13.28
CA GLY A 80 4.22 -1.11 11.97
C GLY A 80 4.99 -2.28 11.35
N VAL A 81 5.93 -2.89 12.08
CA VAL A 81 6.70 -4.04 11.57
C VAL A 81 5.81 -5.28 11.42
N ASN A 82 4.80 -5.43 12.29
CA ASN A 82 3.90 -6.58 12.22
C ASN A 82 2.93 -6.47 11.03
N GLU A 83 2.40 -5.27 10.76
CA GLU A 83 1.52 -5.00 9.62
C GLU A 83 2.22 -5.26 8.28
N LEU A 84 3.49 -4.84 8.12
CA LEU A 84 4.24 -5.16 6.90
C LEU A 84 4.44 -6.67 6.72
N TYR A 85 4.67 -7.41 7.80
CA TYR A 85 4.78 -8.87 7.72
C TYR A 85 3.47 -9.51 7.26
N LEU A 86 2.32 -9.04 7.78
CA LEU A 86 1.00 -9.52 7.36
C LEU A 86 0.72 -9.21 5.88
N VAL A 87 1.14 -8.05 5.39
CA VAL A 87 1.01 -7.69 3.96
C VAL A 87 1.92 -8.56 3.09
N ASP A 88 3.16 -8.83 3.52
CA ASP A 88 4.07 -9.74 2.81
C ASP A 88 3.50 -11.17 2.75
N GLU A 89 2.97 -11.66 3.86
CA GLU A 89 2.32 -12.97 3.95
C GLU A 89 1.09 -13.03 3.02
N ALA A 90 0.27 -11.98 3.01
CA ALA A 90 -0.88 -11.86 2.13
C ALA A 90 -0.49 -11.91 0.64
N LEU A 91 0.52 -11.12 0.24
CA LEU A 91 1.04 -11.12 -1.12
C LEU A 91 1.61 -12.49 -1.51
N ARG A 92 2.32 -13.17 -0.60
CA ARG A 92 2.79 -14.56 -0.81
C ARG A 92 1.64 -15.55 -0.95
N GLY A 93 0.52 -15.30 -0.27
CA GLY A 93 -0.74 -16.03 -0.39
C GLY A 93 -1.51 -15.76 -1.69
N GLY A 94 -1.02 -14.89 -2.56
CA GLY A 94 -1.64 -14.56 -3.84
C GLY A 94 -2.62 -13.38 -3.79
N ARG A 95 -2.73 -12.70 -2.64
CA ARG A 95 -3.51 -11.46 -2.50
C ARG A 95 -2.80 -10.30 -3.19
N VAL A 96 -3.51 -9.18 -3.32
CA VAL A 96 -3.09 -8.01 -4.11
C VAL A 96 -3.01 -6.80 -3.21
N MET A 97 -1.91 -6.06 -3.26
CA MET A 97 -1.76 -4.79 -2.54
C MET A 97 -1.96 -3.62 -3.50
N LEU A 98 -2.82 -2.68 -3.12
CA LEU A 98 -2.90 -1.36 -3.75
C LEU A 98 -2.18 -0.34 -2.88
N ARG A 99 -1.38 0.52 -3.51
CA ARG A 99 -0.69 1.63 -2.89
C ARG A 99 -1.12 2.94 -3.54
N VAL A 100 -1.63 3.84 -2.71
CA VAL A 100 -2.29 5.07 -3.15
C VAL A 100 -1.58 6.27 -2.52
N PRO A 101 -0.92 7.14 -3.31
CA PRO A 101 -0.40 8.40 -2.80
C PRO A 101 -1.53 9.30 -2.30
N CYS A 102 -1.46 9.75 -1.05
CA CYS A 102 -2.47 10.62 -0.47
C CYS A 102 -1.99 11.44 0.74
N LYS A 103 -2.58 12.63 0.89
CA LYS A 103 -2.40 13.48 2.06
C LYS A 103 -3.13 12.87 3.27
N PRO A 104 -2.70 13.18 4.50
CA PRO A 104 -3.39 12.71 5.71
C PRO A 104 -4.88 13.07 5.75
N SER A 105 -5.27 14.21 5.18
CA SER A 105 -6.67 14.67 5.11
C SER A 105 -7.57 13.75 4.29
N ASP A 106 -6.99 13.03 3.32
CA ASP A 106 -7.74 12.24 2.35
C ASP A 106 -7.69 10.74 2.72
N ALA A 107 -6.81 10.35 3.64
CA ALA A 107 -6.55 8.95 3.99
C ALA A 107 -7.81 8.20 4.43
N ILE A 108 -8.68 8.81 5.25
CA ILE A 108 -9.92 8.17 5.69
C ILE A 108 -10.89 7.95 4.52
N ALA A 109 -11.11 8.96 3.68
CA ALA A 109 -12.01 8.83 2.54
C ALA A 109 -11.51 7.80 1.51
N ILE A 110 -10.19 7.73 1.31
CA ILE A 110 -9.57 6.70 0.45
C ILE A 110 -9.69 5.31 1.08
N ALA A 111 -9.52 5.19 2.40
CA ALA A 111 -9.74 3.94 3.12
C ALA A 111 -11.19 3.46 3.03
N ASP A 112 -12.16 4.37 3.10
CA ASP A 112 -13.58 4.04 2.93
C ASP A 112 -13.86 3.46 1.53
N VAL A 113 -13.26 4.05 0.49
CA VAL A 113 -13.33 3.49 -0.87
C VAL A 113 -12.68 2.11 -0.92
N ALA A 114 -11.48 1.95 -0.38
CA ALA A 114 -10.81 0.65 -0.36
C ALA A 114 -11.66 -0.42 0.36
N THR A 115 -12.19 -0.10 1.54
CA THR A 115 -13.04 -0.99 2.34
C THR A 115 -14.31 -1.38 1.58
N ALA A 116 -14.97 -0.42 0.91
CA ALA A 116 -16.17 -0.67 0.12
C ALA A 116 -15.95 -1.67 -1.04
N HIS A 117 -14.69 -1.84 -1.48
CA HIS A 117 -14.28 -2.78 -2.52
C HIS A 117 -13.60 -4.04 -1.96
N GLY A 118 -13.70 -4.29 -0.65
CA GLY A 118 -13.13 -5.47 0.01
C GLY A 118 -11.67 -5.32 0.43
N GLY A 119 -11.19 -4.07 0.54
CA GLY A 119 -9.86 -3.77 1.05
C GLY A 119 -9.77 -4.05 2.56
N GLU A 120 -8.69 -4.73 2.94
CA GLU A 120 -8.31 -5.06 4.31
C GLU A 120 -6.89 -4.57 4.61
N MET A 121 -6.46 -4.72 5.87
CA MET A 121 -5.10 -4.34 6.31
C MET A 121 -4.73 -2.91 5.87
N ILE A 122 -5.66 -1.98 6.07
CA ILE A 122 -5.55 -0.63 5.56
C ILE A 122 -4.70 0.20 6.51
N ALA A 123 -3.65 0.82 5.98
CA ALA A 123 -2.78 1.69 6.76
C ALA A 123 -2.32 2.89 5.93
N TRP A 124 -2.31 4.07 6.56
CA TRP A 124 -1.66 5.25 6.02
C TRP A 124 -0.28 5.43 6.66
N PHE A 125 0.73 5.68 5.82
CA PHE A 125 2.11 5.93 6.22
C PHE A 125 2.48 7.39 6.01
N GLY A 126 2.68 8.10 7.11
CA GLY A 126 3.25 9.43 7.15
C GLY A 126 4.75 9.41 7.35
N ARG A 127 5.37 10.59 7.21
CA ARG A 127 6.81 10.79 7.42
C ARG A 127 7.35 10.29 8.75
N HIS A 128 6.53 10.42 9.79
CA HIS A 128 6.91 10.12 11.17
C HIS A 128 5.82 9.37 11.93
N SER A 129 4.82 8.85 11.23
CA SER A 129 3.66 8.21 11.84
C SER A 129 3.09 7.15 10.92
N MET A 130 2.43 6.17 11.52
CA MET A 130 1.58 5.21 10.83
C MET A 130 0.21 5.24 11.51
N ILE A 131 -0.84 5.23 10.70
CA ILE A 131 -2.21 5.18 11.18
C ILE A 131 -2.85 3.94 10.56
N ASN A 132 -3.13 2.94 11.40
CA ASN A 132 -3.95 1.80 11.01
C ASN A 132 -5.41 2.27 10.94
N ILE A 133 -6.07 2.02 9.81
CA ILE A 133 -7.46 2.39 9.57
C ILE A 133 -8.26 1.09 9.57
N PRO A 134 -9.10 0.84 10.59
CA PRO A 134 -9.88 -0.39 10.66
C PRO A 134 -10.77 -0.54 9.42
N SER A 135 -10.63 -1.65 8.69
CA SER A 135 -11.64 -2.11 7.74
C SER A 135 -12.80 -2.70 8.56
N ALA A 136 -13.97 -2.10 8.45
CA ALA A 136 -15.17 -2.45 9.24
C ALA A 136 -15.78 -3.80 8.84
#